data_AF-A9WAJ9-F1
#
_entry.id   AF-A9WAJ9-F1
#
_cell.length_a   1.000
_cell.length_b   1.000
_cell.length_c   1.000
_cell.angle_alpha   90.00
_cell.angle_beta   90.00
_cell.angle_gamma   90.00
#
_symmetry.space_group_name_H-M   'P 1'
#
loop_
_entity.id
_entity.type
_entity.pdbx_description
1 polymer ?
#
loop_
_entity_poly.entity_id
_entity_poly.type
_entity_poly.pdbx_seq_one_letter_code
_entity_poly.pdbx_strand_id
1 'polypeptide(L)'
;MASAQLDLAILAAVVRQVGGESSQVAHVLELFRHRLIADGQQPVQTLYVYRSAGSAERSSAPPGPDAIPSARPRLLLAFLSADAAVGFAQRTGLSRSPRLLTISPARALAVLLQQSGLSALHIAYDDVPASDGLPVGWRLSRTELLAMFAIDSGVV
;
A
#
# COMPACT_ATOMS: atom_id res chain seq x y z
N MET A 1 -4.41 -3.86 -21.74
CA MET A 1 -3.29 -3.12 -22.37
C MET A 1 -3.39 -1.60 -22.09
N ALA A 2 -4.50 -0.93 -22.39
CA ALA A 2 -4.63 0.52 -22.18
C ALA A 2 -4.50 0.98 -20.70
N SER A 3 -5.03 0.20 -19.73
CA SER A 3 -4.95 0.58 -18.31
C SER A 3 -3.53 0.51 -17.73
N ALA A 4 -2.74 -0.51 -18.12
CA ALA A 4 -1.37 -0.66 -17.64
C ALA A 4 -0.47 0.49 -18.11
N GLN A 5 -0.62 0.92 -19.36
CA GLN A 5 0.13 2.05 -19.90
C GLN A 5 -0.26 3.37 -19.22
N LEU A 6 -1.55 3.55 -18.93
CA LEU A 6 -2.03 4.71 -18.18
C LEU A 6 -1.47 4.73 -16.76
N ASP A 7 -1.49 3.60 -16.05
CA ASP A 7 -0.96 3.50 -14.69
C ASP A 7 0.55 3.75 -14.62
N LEU A 8 1.31 3.28 -15.62
CA LEU A 8 2.73 3.61 -15.77
C LEU A 8 2.95 5.11 -15.98
N ALA A 9 2.17 5.73 -16.87
CA ALA A 9 2.26 7.16 -17.12
C ALA A 9 1.92 7.99 -15.87
N ILE A 10 0.93 7.53 -15.08
CA ILE A 10 0.57 8.17 -13.81
C ILE A 10 1.70 8.03 -12.79
N LEU A 11 2.28 6.83 -12.63
CA LEU A 11 3.43 6.65 -11.74
C LEU A 11 4.60 7.54 -12.16
N ALA A 12 4.94 7.60 -13.44
CA ALA A 12 6.00 8.46 -13.96
C ALA A 12 5.72 9.97 -13.74
N ALA A 13 4.46 10.40 -13.85
CA ALA A 13 4.06 11.76 -13.53
C ALA A 13 4.22 12.06 -12.04
N VAL A 14 3.81 11.13 -11.17
CA VAL A 14 3.94 11.26 -9.72
C VAL A 14 5.39 11.32 -9.29
N VAL A 15 6.24 10.41 -9.79
CA VAL A 15 7.67 10.36 -9.49
C VAL A 15 8.32 11.70 -9.82
N ARG A 16 8.03 12.28 -11.01
CA ARG A 16 8.52 13.62 -11.38
C ARG A 16 8.00 14.70 -10.44
N GLN A 17 6.72 14.66 -10.07
CA GLN A 17 6.12 15.66 -9.18
C GLN A 17 6.76 15.67 -7.79
N VAL A 18 7.20 14.51 -7.28
CA VAL A 18 7.88 14.40 -5.98
C VAL A 18 9.40 14.57 -6.08
N GLY A 19 9.93 14.96 -7.24
CA GLY A 19 11.35 15.24 -7.45
C GLY A 19 12.22 14.02 -7.77
N GLY A 20 11.61 12.89 -8.14
CA GLY A 20 12.32 11.64 -8.46
C GLY A 20 12.58 11.44 -9.94
N GLU A 21 13.35 10.39 -10.22
CA GLU A 21 13.81 10.07 -11.57
C GLU A 21 12.84 9.12 -12.29
N SER A 22 12.07 9.62 -13.28
CA SER A 22 11.06 8.79 -13.98
C SER A 22 11.64 7.66 -14.84
N SER A 23 12.92 7.73 -15.21
CA SER A 23 13.65 6.64 -15.89
C SER A 23 13.68 5.36 -15.04
N GLN A 24 13.63 5.49 -13.71
CA GLN A 24 13.67 4.37 -12.77
C GLN A 24 12.33 3.62 -12.68
N VAL A 25 11.22 4.15 -13.23
CA VAL A 25 9.87 3.55 -13.09
C VAL A 25 9.82 2.10 -13.52
N ALA A 26 10.40 1.76 -14.68
CA ALA A 26 10.43 0.38 -15.15
C ALA A 26 11.28 -0.49 -14.22
N HIS A 27 12.45 0.00 -13.80
CA HIS A 27 13.36 -0.73 -12.93
C HIS A 27 12.75 -1.02 -11.55
N VAL A 28 12.14 -0.02 -10.91
CA VAL A 28 11.49 -0.18 -9.59
C VAL A 28 10.32 -1.16 -9.65
N LEU A 29 9.55 -1.15 -10.74
CA LEU A 29 8.49 -2.15 -10.93
C LEU A 29 9.02 -3.56 -11.14
N GLU A 30 10.13 -3.72 -11.84
CA GLU A 30 10.81 -5.02 -11.95
C GLU A 30 11.36 -5.48 -10.60
N LEU A 31 11.99 -4.60 -9.82
CA LEU A 31 12.44 -4.91 -8.46
C LEU A 31 11.28 -5.36 -7.56
N PHE A 32 10.15 -4.68 -7.65
CA PHE A 32 8.93 -5.05 -6.93
C PHE A 32 8.45 -6.46 -7.30
N ARG A 33 8.42 -6.79 -8.61
CA ARG A 33 8.07 -8.13 -9.09
C ARG A 33 9.06 -9.19 -8.64
N HIS A 34 10.35 -8.92 -8.79
CA HIS A 34 11.42 -9.81 -8.36
C HIS A 34 11.36 -10.08 -6.86
N ARG A 35 11.03 -9.07 -6.06
CA ARG A 35 10.86 -9.24 -4.61
C ARG A 35 9.71 -10.20 -4.29
N LEU A 36 8.54 -10.03 -4.93
CA LEU A 36 7.43 -10.97 -4.75
C LEU A 36 7.80 -12.40 -5.14
N ILE A 37 8.52 -12.58 -6.25
CA ILE A 37 9.01 -13.90 -6.69
C ILE A 37 9.99 -14.49 -5.67
N ALA A 38 10.90 -13.68 -5.13
CA ALA A 38 11.85 -14.10 -4.10
C ALA A 38 11.14 -14.54 -2.81
N ASP A 39 10.00 -13.93 -2.48
CA ASP A 39 9.13 -14.30 -1.36
C ASP A 39 8.18 -15.48 -1.71
N GLY A 40 8.42 -16.19 -2.82
CA GLY A 40 7.67 -17.37 -3.26
C GLY A 40 6.29 -17.07 -3.85
N GLN A 41 5.99 -15.80 -4.12
CA GLN A 41 4.71 -15.37 -4.68
C GLN A 41 4.74 -15.35 -6.21
N GLN A 42 3.59 -15.54 -6.83
CA GLN A 42 3.46 -15.40 -8.28
C GLN A 42 3.52 -13.92 -8.70
N PRO A 43 4.05 -13.61 -9.90
CA PRO A 43 4.04 -12.25 -10.42
C PRO A 43 2.59 -11.78 -10.65
N VAL A 44 2.11 -10.90 -9.78
CA VAL A 44 0.75 -10.35 -9.87
C VAL A 44 0.71 -9.10 -10.75
N GLN A 45 -0.33 -9.01 -11.57
CA GLN A 45 -0.63 -7.80 -12.37
C GLN A 45 -1.64 -6.89 -11.66
N THR A 46 -2.33 -7.42 -10.66
CA THR A 46 -3.41 -6.77 -9.94
C THR A 46 -3.25 -7.03 -8.45
N LEU A 47 -3.47 -5.99 -7.66
CA LEU A 47 -3.54 -6.01 -6.21
C LEU A 47 -4.96 -5.63 -5.79
N TYR A 48 -5.39 -6.16 -4.66
CA TYR A 48 -6.72 -5.91 -4.11
C TYR A 48 -6.59 -5.06 -2.85
N VAL A 49 -7.19 -3.88 -2.84
CA VAL A 49 -7.13 -2.94 -1.71
C VAL A 49 -8.53 -2.56 -1.25
N TYR A 50 -8.67 -2.28 0.05
CA TYR A 50 -9.92 -1.78 0.60
C TYR A 50 -10.00 -0.26 0.53
N ARG A 51 -11.09 0.26 -0.03
CA ARG A 51 -11.42 1.68 0.14
C ARG A 51 -12.10 1.86 1.49
N SER A 52 -11.37 2.38 2.47
CA SER A 52 -11.99 2.88 3.70
C SER A 52 -12.73 4.18 3.36
N ALA A 53 -14.06 4.13 3.26
CA ALA A 53 -14.90 5.32 3.35
C ALA A 53 -14.71 5.83 4.78
N GLY A 54 -14.11 7.01 4.93
CA GLY A 54 -13.53 7.50 6.18
C GLY A 54 -14.34 7.14 7.41
N SER A 55 -13.79 6.23 8.22
CA SER A 55 -14.09 6.17 9.65
C SER A 55 -12.93 5.44 10.30
N ALA A 56 -11.94 6.23 10.71
CA ALA A 56 -10.97 5.84 11.71
C ALA A 56 -11.65 5.91 13.09
N GLU A 57 -12.81 5.27 13.26
CA GLU A 57 -13.42 5.07 14.56
C GLU A 57 -13.40 3.58 14.86
N ARG A 58 -12.40 3.17 15.64
CA ARG A 58 -12.53 2.12 16.63
C ARG A 58 -11.38 2.28 17.63
N SER A 59 -11.48 3.34 18.43
CA SER A 59 -10.97 3.33 19.79
C SER A 59 -12.14 3.72 20.69
N SER A 60 -12.82 2.71 21.22
CA SER A 60 -13.87 2.85 22.22
C SER A 60 -13.23 3.10 23.59
N ALA A 61 -12.45 4.17 23.71
CA ALA A 61 -11.98 4.69 24.98
C ALA A 61 -12.35 6.19 24.98
N PRO A 62 -13.03 6.70 26.02
CA PRO A 62 -13.34 8.11 26.09
C PRO A 62 -12.02 8.89 26.01
N PRO A 63 -11.88 9.86 25.09
CA PRO A 63 -10.68 10.68 25.03
C PRO A 63 -10.58 11.45 26.35
N GLY A 64 -9.53 11.16 27.13
CA GLY A 64 -9.14 12.05 28.21
C GLY A 64 -8.78 13.42 27.63
N PRO A 65 -8.92 14.51 28.40
CA PRO A 65 -8.70 15.88 27.91
C PRO A 65 -7.28 16.17 27.39
N ASP A 66 -6.33 15.25 27.53
CA ASP A 66 -4.93 15.36 27.08
C ASP A 66 -4.52 14.38 25.96
N ALA A 67 -5.47 13.69 25.31
CA ALA A 67 -5.13 12.77 24.23
C ALA A 67 -4.76 13.52 22.94
N ILE A 68 -3.48 13.90 22.81
CA ILE A 68 -2.88 14.27 21.52
C ILE A 68 -3.21 13.12 20.55
N PRO A 69 -3.83 13.37 19.38
CA PRO A 69 -4.13 12.32 18.43
C PRO A 69 -2.79 11.73 17.98
N SER A 70 -2.42 10.60 18.57
CA SER A 70 -1.23 9.86 18.18
C SER A 70 -1.39 9.54 16.71
N ALA A 71 -0.58 10.19 15.87
CA ALA A 71 -0.61 10.06 14.42
C ALA A 71 -0.15 8.65 14.04
N ARG A 72 -1.03 7.66 14.22
CA ARG A 72 -0.74 6.27 13.88
C ARG A 72 -0.39 6.26 12.39
N PRO A 73 0.83 5.82 12.03
CA PRO A 73 1.28 5.83 10.65
C PRO A 73 0.29 5.02 9.81
N ARG A 74 -0.29 5.65 8.78
CA ARG A 74 -1.29 4.99 7.94
C ARG A 74 -0.58 4.06 6.98
N LEU A 75 -1.16 2.90 6.73
CA LEU A 75 -0.57 1.85 5.92
C LEU A 75 -1.59 1.45 4.84
N LEU A 76 -1.10 1.31 3.61
CA LEU A 76 -1.91 0.81 2.50
C LEU A 76 -1.81 -0.72 2.50
N LEU A 77 -2.91 -1.39 2.85
CA LEU A 77 -2.99 -2.85 2.83
C LEU A 77 -3.50 -3.33 1.47
N ALA A 78 -2.71 -4.16 0.81
CA ALA A 78 -2.99 -4.79 -0.47
C ALA A 78 -2.89 -6.32 -0.35
N PHE A 79 -3.73 -7.03 -1.09
CA PHE A 79 -3.73 -8.50 -1.14
C PHE A 79 -3.38 -8.97 -2.54
N LEU A 80 -2.73 -10.14 -2.63
CA LEU A 80 -2.40 -10.79 -3.90
C LEU A 80 -3.62 -11.50 -4.55
N SER A 81 -4.65 -11.82 -3.77
CA SER A 81 -5.88 -12.44 -4.26
C SER A 81 -7.14 -11.79 -3.67
N ALA A 82 -8.23 -11.86 -4.42
CA ALA A 82 -9.53 -11.39 -3.95
C ALA A 82 -10.03 -12.20 -2.75
N ASP A 83 -9.82 -13.52 -2.78
CA ASP A 83 -10.24 -14.43 -1.71
C ASP A 83 -9.52 -14.11 -0.40
N ALA A 84 -8.20 -13.86 -0.45
CA ALA A 84 -7.44 -13.49 0.73
C ALA A 84 -7.91 -12.15 1.32
N ALA A 85 -8.19 -11.18 0.46
CA ALA A 85 -8.74 -9.91 0.90
C ALA A 85 -10.07 -10.13 1.63
N VAL A 86 -11.01 -10.83 1.01
CA VAL A 86 -12.36 -11.05 1.55
C VAL A 86 -12.31 -11.85 2.85
N GLY A 87 -11.52 -12.92 2.89
CA GLY A 87 -11.30 -13.72 4.09
C GLY A 87 -10.77 -12.87 5.25
N PHE A 88 -9.79 -12.00 4.98
CA PHE A 88 -9.24 -11.11 5.99
C PHE A 88 -10.31 -10.16 6.53
N ALA A 89 -11.08 -9.51 5.64
CA ALA A 89 -12.13 -8.58 6.05
C ALA A 89 -13.22 -9.23 6.89
N GLN A 90 -13.58 -10.49 6.58
CA GLN A 90 -14.52 -11.26 7.38
C GLN A 90 -13.96 -11.57 8.78
N ARG A 91 -12.70 -12.00 8.86
CA ARG A 91 -12.04 -12.35 10.12
C ARG A 91 -11.83 -11.14 11.04
N THR A 92 -11.45 -10.00 10.47
CA THR A 92 -11.14 -8.80 11.25
C THR A 92 -12.34 -7.85 11.42
N GLY A 93 -13.51 -8.21 10.90
CA GLY A 93 -14.71 -7.37 10.97
C GLY A 93 -14.54 -6.01 10.28
N LEU A 94 -13.83 -6.00 9.15
CA LEU A 94 -13.50 -4.81 8.35
C LEU A 94 -14.75 -4.35 7.57
N SER A 95 -15.71 -3.79 8.33
CA SER A 95 -16.99 -3.19 7.91
C SER A 95 -18.05 -4.14 7.35
N ARG A 96 -19.33 -3.68 7.36
CA ARG A 96 -20.50 -4.37 6.80
C ARG A 96 -20.57 -4.29 5.25
N SER A 97 -19.78 -3.43 4.61
CA SER A 97 -19.72 -3.30 3.14
C SER A 97 -18.37 -2.74 2.64
N PRO A 98 -17.25 -3.45 2.86
CA PRO A 98 -15.97 -3.02 2.31
C PRO A 98 -15.99 -3.09 0.78
N ARG A 99 -15.71 -1.96 0.11
CA ARG A 99 -15.55 -1.95 -1.34
C ARG A 99 -14.12 -2.34 -1.69
N LEU A 100 -13.97 -3.55 -2.21
CA LEU A 100 -12.72 -4.03 -2.76
C LEU A 100 -12.44 -3.33 -4.09
N LEU A 101 -11.24 -2.77 -4.21
CA LEU A 101 -10.75 -2.15 -5.44
C LEU A 101 -9.59 -2.97 -6.00
N THR A 102 -9.56 -3.10 -7.32
CA THR A 102 -8.42 -3.63 -8.05
C THR A 102 -7.52 -2.48 -8.48
N ILE A 103 -6.22 -2.59 -8.18
CA ILE A 103 -5.21 -1.62 -8.61
C ILE A 103 -3.99 -2.36 -9.16
N SER A 104 -3.29 -1.78 -10.14
CA SER A 104 -2.01 -2.33 -10.58
C SER A 104 -0.89 -2.03 -9.56
N PRO A 105 0.23 -2.77 -9.58
CA PRO A 105 1.41 -2.41 -8.79
C PRO A 105 1.87 -0.97 -9.03
N ALA A 106 1.88 -0.51 -10.28
CA ALA A 106 2.27 0.87 -10.60
C ALA A 106 1.34 1.90 -9.95
N ARG A 107 0.02 1.64 -9.97
CA ARG A 107 -0.96 2.48 -9.28
C ARG A 107 -0.78 2.46 -7.76
N ALA A 108 -0.45 1.32 -7.16
CA ALA A 108 -0.21 1.19 -5.73
C ALA A 108 0.99 2.04 -5.28
N LEU A 109 2.12 1.95 -6.01
CA LEU A 109 3.30 2.77 -5.76
C LEU A 109 2.99 4.27 -5.95
N ALA A 110 2.23 4.62 -6.98
CA ALA A 110 1.82 6.00 -7.21
C ALA A 110 0.99 6.55 -6.03
N VAL A 111 0.06 5.76 -5.49
CA VAL A 111 -0.74 6.14 -4.31
C VAL A 111 0.14 6.34 -3.07
N LEU A 112 1.10 5.45 -2.83
CA LEU A 112 2.04 5.59 -1.69
C LEU A 112 2.91 6.85 -1.80
N LEU A 113 3.33 7.22 -3.01
CA LEU A 113 4.09 8.45 -3.25
C LEU A 113 3.23 9.71 -3.11
N GLN A 114 2.01 9.70 -3.66
CA GLN A 114 1.08 10.84 -3.63
C GLN A 114 0.54 11.14 -2.23
N GLN A 115 0.26 10.12 -1.43
CA GLN A 115 -0.34 10.29 -0.11
C GLN A 115 0.75 10.31 0.97
N SER A 116 1.23 11.50 1.33
CA SER A 116 2.25 11.69 2.38
C SER A 116 1.85 11.11 3.75
N GLY A 117 0.56 10.98 4.03
CA GLY A 117 0.05 10.33 5.24
C GLY A 117 0.24 8.81 5.27
N LEU A 118 0.55 8.17 4.15
CA LEU A 118 0.89 6.75 4.08
C LEU A 118 2.38 6.55 4.36
N SER A 119 2.67 5.69 5.34
CA SER A 119 4.02 5.33 5.77
C SER A 119 4.58 4.12 5.02
N ALA A 120 3.71 3.22 4.54
CA ALA A 120 4.10 1.97 3.90
C ALA A 120 2.95 1.38 3.06
N LEU A 121 3.34 0.54 2.10
CA LEU A 121 2.50 -0.42 1.40
C LEU A 121 2.79 -1.82 1.99
N HIS A 122 1.75 -2.51 2.47
CA HIS A 122 1.83 -3.89 2.92
C HIS A 122 1.13 -4.80 1.92
N ILE A 123 1.83 -5.82 1.45
CA ILE A 123 1.32 -6.81 0.52
C ILE A 123 1.13 -8.10 1.31
N ALA A 124 -0.13 -8.38 1.62
CA ALA A 124 -0.57 -9.60 2.27
C ALA A 124 -0.46 -10.80 1.35
N TYR A 125 0.16 -11.86 1.84
CA TYR A 125 0.27 -13.15 1.15
C TYR A 125 -0.90 -14.08 1.50
N ASP A 126 -1.53 -13.87 2.66
CA ASP A 126 -2.67 -14.64 3.14
C ASP A 126 -3.75 -13.74 3.77
N ASP A 127 -4.78 -14.38 4.33
CA ASP A 127 -5.90 -13.75 5.03
C ASP A 127 -5.79 -13.82 6.57
N VAL A 128 -4.70 -14.34 7.11
CA VAL A 128 -4.59 -14.69 8.52
C VAL A 128 -3.94 -13.53 9.28
N PRO A 129 -4.68 -12.80 10.14
CA PRO A 129 -4.10 -11.71 10.91
C PRO A 129 -3.06 -12.25 11.91
N ALA A 130 -1.87 -11.66 11.88
CA ALA A 130 -0.83 -11.87 12.89
C ALA A 130 -1.14 -11.08 14.18
N SER A 131 -0.24 -11.16 15.17
CA SER A 131 -0.41 -10.52 16.48
C SER A 131 -0.51 -8.99 16.43
N ASP A 132 0.03 -8.36 15.39
CA ASP A 132 -0.06 -6.92 15.13
C ASP A 132 -1.37 -6.52 14.39
N GLY A 133 -2.21 -7.50 14.05
CA GLY A 133 -3.47 -7.33 13.34
C GLY A 133 -3.33 -7.22 11.82
N LEU A 134 -2.11 -7.35 11.26
CA LEU A 134 -1.87 -7.39 9.82
C LEU A 134 -1.59 -8.83 9.39
N PRO A 135 -1.97 -9.22 8.16
CA PRO A 135 -1.65 -10.55 7.65
C PRO A 135 -0.15 -10.66 7.35
N VAL A 136 0.37 -11.88 7.26
CA VAL A 136 1.77 -12.09 6.87
C VAL A 136 1.97 -11.55 5.45
N GLY A 137 3.10 -10.87 5.23
CA GLY A 137 3.31 -10.17 3.97
C GLY A 137 4.61 -9.39 3.91
N TRP A 138 4.81 -8.75 2.76
CA TRP A 138 5.92 -7.82 2.55
C TRP A 138 5.48 -6.38 2.80
N ARG A 139 6.23 -5.70 3.67
CA ARG A 139 6.10 -4.27 3.93
C ARG A 139 7.16 -3.50 3.15
N LEU A 140 6.72 -2.67 2.23
CA LEU A 140 7.53 -1.67 1.54
C LEU A 140 7.27 -0.31 2.18
N SER A 141 8.26 0.24 2.88
CA SER A 141 8.14 1.58 3.46
C SER A 141 8.18 2.66 2.38
N ARG A 142 7.56 3.80 2.69
CA ARG A 142 7.62 4.98 1.81
C ARG A 142 9.06 5.46 1.64
N THR A 143 9.88 5.44 2.70
CA THR A 143 11.29 5.86 2.63
C THR A 143 12.10 4.97 1.70
N GLU A 144 11.93 3.65 1.77
CA GLU A 144 12.56 2.72 0.81
C GLU A 144 12.11 3.02 -0.63
N LEU A 145 10.82 3.27 -0.83
CA LEU A 145 10.30 3.60 -2.17
C LEU A 145 10.86 4.93 -2.70
N LEU A 146 10.98 5.96 -1.86
CA LEU A 146 11.58 7.23 -2.23
C LEU A 146 13.05 7.05 -2.64
N ALA A 147 13.82 6.28 -1.86
CA ALA A 147 15.21 5.95 -2.16
C ALA A 147 15.34 5.20 -3.51
N MET A 148 14.44 4.27 -3.82
CA MET A 148 14.41 3.55 -5.10
C MET A 148 14.20 4.49 -6.31
N PHE A 149 13.57 5.65 -6.11
CA PHE A 149 13.36 6.67 -7.15
C PHE A 149 14.40 7.80 -7.13
N ALA A 150 15.47 7.63 -6.36
CA ALA A 150 16.50 8.66 -6.11
C ALA A 150 15.89 9.98 -5.59
N ILE A 151 14.80 9.89 -4.83
CA ILE A 151 14.17 11.04 -4.19
C ILE A 151 14.83 11.22 -2.83
N ASP A 152 15.45 12.39 -2.65
CA ASP A 152 16.01 12.78 -1.36
C ASP A 152 14.86 12.88 -0.35
N SER A 153 14.78 11.89 0.53
CA SER A 153 13.84 11.91 1.64
C SER A 153 14.51 12.78 2.67
N GLY A 154 14.29 14.10 2.61
CA GLY A 154 14.94 15.11 3.47
C GLY A 154 14.65 14.94 4.97
N VAL A 155 15.01 13.78 5.51
CA VAL A 155 14.98 13.39 6.91
C VAL A 155 16.30 13.88 7.49
N VAL A 156 16.29 15.12 7.96
CA VAL A 156 17.20 15.65 8.97
C VAL A 156 16.43 15.74 10.27
#